data_AF-A0A915Q1H6-F1
#
_entry.id   AF-A0A915Q1H6-F1
#
_cell.length_a   1.000
_cell.length_b   1.000
_cell.length_c   1.000
_cell.angle_alpha   90.00
_cell.angle_beta   90.00
_cell.angle_gamma   90.00
#
_symmetry.space_group_name_H-M   'P 1'
#
loop_
_entity.id
_entity.type
_entity.pdbx_description
1 polymer ?
#
loop_
_entity_poly.entity_id
_entity_poly.type
_entity_poly.pdbx_seq_one_letter_code
_entity_poly.pdbx_strand_id
1 'polypeptide(L)'
;MLILFSTLLCLVFTGTCGIEHLQRAGERRFDLFTSFYFVMVTFSTVGYGDWYPDTWMSRLFVVVLICIAFAILPKQIEALGQTYVERQKAGGEYTEGWASNEKHVVVTVTHLEAEFIRDFLSEFYAYPEHQASS
;
A
#
# COMPACT_ATOMS: atom_id res chain seq x y z
N MET A 1 -3.92 -5.28 -3.31
CA MET A 1 -4.22 -3.83 -3.32
C MET A 1 -5.72 -3.53 -3.19
N LEU A 2 -6.60 -4.04 -4.08
CA LEU A 2 -8.06 -3.81 -4.00
C LEU A 2 -8.69 -4.19 -2.65
N ILE A 3 -8.31 -5.35 -2.10
CA ILE A 3 -8.80 -5.83 -0.80
C ILE A 3 -8.40 -4.86 0.34
N LEU A 4 -7.22 -4.26 0.26
CA LEU A 4 -6.73 -3.34 1.28
C LEU A 4 -7.51 -2.02 1.26
N PHE A 5 -7.72 -1.47 0.06
CA PHE A 5 -8.58 -0.30 -0.11
C PHE A 5 -10.01 -0.58 0.35
N SER A 6 -10.55 -1.75 -0.02
CA SER A 6 -11.89 -2.16 0.40
C SER A 6 -12.01 -2.27 1.92
N THR A 7 -11.07 -2.94 2.60
CA THR A 7 -11.11 -3.09 4.06
C THR A 7 -10.95 -1.75 4.78
N LEU A 8 -10.07 -0.86 4.30
CA LEU A 8 -9.91 0.48 4.86
C LEU A 8 -11.18 1.33 4.69
N LEU A 9 -11.81 1.29 3.50
CA LEU A 9 -13.09 1.95 3.26
C LEU A 9 -14.20 1.39 4.15
N CYS A 10 -14.29 0.06 4.30
CA CYS A 10 -15.27 -0.57 5.19
C CYS A 10 -15.04 -0.18 6.65
N LEU A 11 -13.79 -0.15 7.12
CA LEU A 11 -13.44 0.24 8.48
C LEU A 11 -13.84 1.70 8.77
N VAL A 12 -13.54 2.61 7.83
CA VAL A 12 -13.92 4.02 7.95
C VAL A 12 -15.44 4.17 7.93
N PHE A 13 -16.13 3.54 6.97
CA PHE A 13 -17.58 3.62 6.84
C PHE A 13 -18.33 3.07 8.07
N THR A 14 -17.90 1.92 8.59
CA THR A 14 -18.47 1.34 9.80
C THR A 14 -18.20 2.20 11.04
N GLY A 15 -17.01 2.79 11.14
CA GLY A 15 -16.68 3.76 12.18
C GLY A 15 -17.58 5.00 12.11
N THR A 16 -17.76 5.58 10.93
CA THR A 16 -18.56 6.80 10.76
C THR A 16 -20.03 6.58 11.07
N CYS A 17 -20.61 5.54 10.49
CA CYS A 17 -22.03 5.23 10.71
C CYS A 17 -22.28 4.77 12.14
N GLY A 18 -21.37 4.00 12.73
CA GLY A 18 -21.50 3.51 14.11
C GLY A 18 -21.47 4.65 15.13
N ILE A 19 -20.51 5.58 14.99
CA ILE A 19 -20.42 6.74 15.89
C ILE A 19 -21.63 7.64 15.69
N GLU A 20 -21.96 8.02 14.46
CA GLU A 20 -23.12 8.88 14.19
C GLU A 20 -24.40 8.29 14.79
N HIS A 21 -24.62 6.97 14.60
CA HIS A 21 -25.81 6.29 15.11
C HIS A 21 -25.88 6.26 16.64
N LEU A 22 -24.79 5.89 17.31
CA LEU A 22 -24.74 5.83 18.77
C LEU A 22 -24.81 7.22 19.41
N GLN A 23 -24.25 8.21 18.73
CA GLN A 23 -24.13 9.58 19.22
C GLN A 23 -25.40 10.40 18.98
N ARG A 24 -26.36 9.91 18.18
CA ARG A 24 -27.73 10.45 18.11
C ARG A 24 -28.48 10.42 19.45
N ALA A 25 -28.10 9.49 20.35
CA ALA A 25 -28.67 9.39 21.69
C ALA A 25 -27.97 10.29 22.73
N GLY A 26 -26.81 10.87 22.38
CA GLY A 26 -26.06 11.77 23.24
C GLY A 26 -26.53 13.22 23.14
N GLU A 27 -25.91 14.09 23.93
CA GLU A 27 -26.17 15.54 23.90
C GLU A 27 -25.45 16.21 22.72
N ARG A 28 -24.25 15.72 22.37
CA ARG A 28 -23.49 16.19 21.22
C ARG A 28 -23.80 15.37 19.98
N ARG A 29 -24.64 15.88 19.10
CA ARG A 29 -24.87 15.28 17.77
C ARG A 29 -23.65 15.43 16.88
N PHE A 30 -23.27 14.33 16.23
CA PHE A 30 -22.25 14.34 15.20
C PHE A 30 -22.94 14.36 13.83
N ASP A 31 -22.44 15.20 12.94
CA ASP A 31 -22.80 15.14 11.52
C ASP A 31 -21.98 14.04 10.81
N LEU A 32 -22.37 13.67 9.58
CA LEU A 32 -21.64 12.68 8.78
C LEU A 32 -20.17 13.09 8.57
N PHE A 33 -19.94 14.37 8.25
CA PHE A 33 -18.60 14.92 8.04
C PHE A 33 -17.77 14.95 9.33
N THR A 34 -18.39 15.31 10.46
CA THR A 34 -17.74 15.32 11.76
C THR A 34 -17.35 13.91 12.21
N SER A 35 -18.24 12.93 11.99
CA SER A 35 -17.97 11.52 12.28
C SER A 35 -16.83 10.98 11.43
N PHE A 36 -16.82 11.33 10.13
CA PHE A 36 -15.72 10.99 9.22
C PHE A 36 -14.40 11.60 9.67
N TYR A 37 -14.39 12.89 10.00
CA TYR A 37 -13.21 13.56 10.53
C TYR A 37 -12.69 12.88 11.80
N PHE A 38 -13.57 12.62 12.77
CA PHE A 38 -13.20 11.95 14.02
C PHE A 38 -12.58 10.57 13.77
N VAL A 39 -13.19 9.75 12.91
CA VAL A 39 -12.68 8.42 12.56
C VAL A 39 -11.32 8.51 11.88
N MET A 40 -11.14 9.43 10.93
CA MET A 40 -9.86 9.66 10.25
C MET A 40 -8.75 10.12 11.22
N VAL A 41 -9.06 11.06 12.12
CA VAL A 41 -8.13 11.56 13.16
C VAL A 41 -7.77 10.45 14.16
N THR A 42 -8.73 9.58 14.47
CA THR A 42 -8.53 8.44 15.37
C THR A 42 -7.65 7.37 14.73
N PHE A 43 -7.94 6.97 13.48
CA PHE A 43 -7.15 5.95 12.77
C PHE A 43 -5.76 6.42 12.36
N SER A 44 -5.60 7.71 12.08
CA SER A 44 -4.28 8.32 11.89
C SER A 44 -3.51 8.47 13.20
N THR A 45 -4.09 8.10 14.35
CA THR A 45 -3.50 8.22 15.69
C THR A 45 -3.15 9.66 16.10
N VAL A 46 -3.70 10.66 15.41
CA VAL A 46 -3.44 12.08 15.69
C VAL A 46 -4.18 12.51 16.96
N GLY A 47 -5.46 12.16 17.08
CA GLY A 47 -6.22 12.31 18.33
C GLY A 47 -6.34 13.75 18.85
N TYR A 48 -6.73 14.72 18.01
CA TYR A 48 -6.86 16.13 18.41
C TYR A 48 -7.78 16.36 19.63
N GLY A 49 -8.80 15.52 19.80
CA GLY A 49 -9.72 15.59 20.95
C GLY A 49 -10.71 16.75 20.90
N ASP A 50 -10.82 17.43 19.76
CA ASP A 50 -11.80 18.48 19.47
C ASP A 50 -13.23 17.92 19.42
N TRP A 51 -13.38 16.73 18.85
CA TRP A 51 -14.60 15.93 18.88
C TRP A 51 -14.38 14.65 19.69
N TYR A 52 -15.32 14.33 20.59
CA TYR A 52 -15.25 13.12 21.39
C TYR A 52 -16.65 12.60 21.75
N PRO A 53 -16.82 11.27 21.86
CA PRO A 53 -18.08 10.66 22.27
C PRO A 53 -18.42 11.01 23.73
N ASP A 54 -19.62 11.54 23.95
CA ASP A 54 -20.15 11.85 25.28
C ASP A 54 -20.85 10.65 25.94
N THR A 55 -21.38 9.73 25.13
CA THR A 55 -22.21 8.62 25.57
C THR A 55 -21.34 7.40 25.92
N TRP A 56 -21.70 6.67 26.97
CA TRP A 56 -20.94 5.49 27.41
C TRP A 56 -20.85 4.41 26.32
N MET A 57 -21.94 4.21 25.56
CA MET A 57 -22.01 3.27 24.44
C MET A 57 -21.06 3.66 23.31
N SER A 58 -21.04 4.93 22.91
CA SER A 58 -20.18 5.41 21.83
C SER A 58 -18.70 5.37 22.23
N ARG A 59 -18.38 5.62 23.50
CA ARG A 59 -17.01 5.43 24.04
C ARG A 59 -16.55 3.98 23.93
N LEU A 60 -17.37 3.03 24.37
CA LEU A 60 -17.03 1.60 24.29
C LEU A 60 -16.88 1.15 22.83
N PHE A 61 -17.76 1.62 21.94
CA PHE A 61 -17.64 1.36 20.51
C PHE A 61 -16.32 1.87 19.93
N VAL A 62 -15.92 3.11 20.23
CA VAL A 62 -14.65 3.69 19.74
C VAL A 62 -13.45 2.88 20.23
N VAL A 63 -13.43 2.45 21.49
CA VAL A 63 -12.34 1.60 22.02
C VAL A 63 -12.24 0.29 21.24
N VAL A 64 -13.37 -0.40 21.02
CA VAL A 64 -13.39 -1.66 20.25
C VAL A 64 -12.96 -1.42 18.80
N LEU A 65 -13.42 -0.33 18.17
CA LEU A 65 -13.06 0.03 16.81
C LEU A 65 -11.54 0.27 16.67
N ILE A 66 -10.93 0.96 17.64
CA ILE A 66 -9.48 1.17 17.70
C ILE A 66 -8.76 -0.17 17.80
N CYS A 67 -9.17 -1.07 18.71
CA CYS A 67 -8.55 -2.40 18.84
C CYS A 67 -8.59 -3.18 17.52
N ILE A 68 -9.73 -3.15 16.81
CA ILE A 68 -9.88 -3.80 15.50
C ILE A 68 -8.96 -3.15 14.46
N ALA A 69 -8.92 -1.82 14.40
CA ALA A 69 -8.06 -1.08 13.47
C ALA A 69 -6.59 -1.45 13.69
N PHE A 70 -6.11 -1.45 14.94
CA PHE A 70 -4.74 -1.83 15.28
C PHE A 70 -4.42 -3.31 15.03
N ALA A 71 -5.40 -4.21 15.05
CA ALA A 71 -5.17 -5.61 14.71
C ALA A 71 -5.07 -5.84 13.20
N ILE A 72 -5.79 -5.04 12.40
CA ILE A 72 -5.88 -5.19 10.94
C ILE A 72 -4.78 -4.39 10.25
N LEU A 73 -4.59 -3.11 10.59
CA LEU A 73 -3.68 -2.21 9.88
C LEU A 73 -2.24 -2.74 9.74
N PRO A 74 -1.59 -3.33 10.77
CA PRO A 74 -0.23 -3.86 10.64
C PRO A 74 -0.14 -4.99 9.61
N LYS A 75 -1.12 -5.91 9.61
CA LYS A 75 -1.17 -7.03 8.66
C LYS A 75 -1.30 -6.53 7.22
N GLN A 76 -2.04 -5.43 7.02
CA GLN A 76 -2.21 -4.81 5.71
C GLN A 76 -0.90 -4.19 5.21
N ILE A 77 -0.13 -3.56 6.09
CA ILE A 77 1.18 -2.97 5.77
C ILE A 77 2.19 -4.05 5.41
N GLU A 78 2.22 -5.17 6.16
CA GLU A 78 3.12 -6.29 5.88
C GLU A 78 2.84 -6.90 4.50
N ALA A 79 1.57 -7.18 4.19
CA ALA A 79 1.17 -7.71 2.89
C ALA A 79 1.53 -6.77 1.73
N LEU A 80 1.40 -5.45 1.93
CA LEU A 80 1.86 -4.45 0.96
C LEU A 80 3.37 -4.48 0.76
N GLY A 81 4.12 -4.53 1.85
CA GLY A 81 5.58 -4.56 1.81
C GLY A 81 6.10 -5.78 1.07
N GLN A 82 5.58 -6.96 1.38
CA GLN A 82 5.95 -8.20 0.69
C GLN A 82 5.62 -8.14 -0.80
N THR A 83 4.41 -7.70 -1.17
CA THR A 83 4.02 -7.56 -2.58
C THR A 83 4.90 -6.54 -3.32
N TYR A 84 5.26 -5.43 -2.67
CA TYR A 84 6.12 -4.41 -3.26
C TYR A 84 7.55 -4.94 -3.49
N VAL A 85 8.11 -5.63 -2.50
CA VAL A 85 9.43 -6.26 -2.60
C VAL A 85 9.44 -7.38 -3.65
N GLU A 86 8.39 -8.20 -3.70
CA GLU A 86 8.24 -9.24 -4.73
C GLU A 86 8.14 -8.64 -6.13
N ARG A 87 7.36 -7.57 -6.31
CA ARG A 87 7.30 -6.86 -7.59
C ARG A 87 8.65 -6.25 -7.99
N GLN A 88 9.42 -5.77 -7.03
CA GLN A 88 10.77 -5.27 -7.29
C GLN A 88 11.73 -6.42 -7.70
N LYS A 89 11.60 -7.60 -7.07
CA LYS A 89 12.38 -8.80 -7.40
C LYS A 89 11.98 -9.44 -8.72
N ALA A 90 10.70 -9.39 -9.09
CA ALA A 90 10.17 -9.97 -10.32
C ALA A 90 10.67 -9.25 -11.59
N GLY A 91 11.26 -8.05 -11.45
CA GLY A 91 11.76 -7.27 -12.58
C GLY A 91 10.64 -6.63 -13.39
N GLY A 92 10.97 -5.58 -14.14
CA GLY A 92 10.02 -4.90 -15.02
C GLY A 92 9.63 -5.79 -16.21
N GLU A 93 8.35 -5.76 -16.59
CA GLU A 93 7.91 -6.34 -17.87
C GLU A 93 8.49 -5.50 -19.01
N TYR A 94 9.37 -6.08 -19.82
CA TYR A 94 9.83 -5.45 -21.06
C TYR A 94 8.65 -5.39 -22.03
N THR A 95 8.00 -4.22 -22.09
CA THR A 95 6.83 -4.00 -22.95
C THR A 95 7.26 -3.84 -24.40
N GLU A 96 6.69 -4.64 -25.31
CA GLU A 96 7.01 -4.65 -26.75
C GLU A 96 6.89 -3.28 -27.44
N GLY A 97 6.13 -2.33 -26.85
CA GLY A 97 5.94 -0.98 -27.38
C GLY A 97 7.21 -0.12 -27.49
N TRP A 98 8.26 -0.42 -26.72
CA TRP A 98 9.58 0.22 -26.84
C TRP A 98 10.61 -0.63 -27.61
N ALA A 99 10.27 -1.89 -27.95
CA ALA A 99 11.19 -2.86 -28.55
C ALA A 99 11.20 -2.86 -30.09
N SER A 100 10.34 -2.06 -30.72
CA SER A 100 10.15 -2.10 -32.18
C SER A 100 11.34 -1.54 -32.99
N ASN A 101 12.26 -0.80 -32.37
CA ASN A 101 13.36 -0.13 -33.09
C ASN A 101 14.77 -0.31 -32.49
N GLU A 102 14.94 -1.10 -31.42
CA GLU A 102 16.26 -1.37 -30.81
C GLU A 102 16.55 -2.89 -30.75
N LYS A 103 17.75 -3.27 -31.21
CA LYS A 103 18.24 -4.65 -31.12
C LYS A 103 18.47 -4.99 -29.64
N HIS A 104 17.77 -6.01 -29.13
CA HIS A 104 17.92 -6.47 -27.74
C HIS A 104 18.45 -7.91 -27.71
N VAL A 105 19.29 -8.20 -26.72
CA VAL A 105 19.85 -9.54 -26.46
C VAL A 105 19.36 -10.00 -25.09
N VAL A 106 18.72 -11.16 -25.04
CA VAL A 106 18.26 -11.78 -23.79
C VAL A 106 19.36 -12.72 -23.29
N VAL A 107 19.84 -12.50 -22.07
CA VAL A 107 20.85 -13.34 -21.43
C VAL A 107 20.17 -14.14 -20.32
N THR A 108 20.11 -15.46 -20.45
CA THR A 108 19.59 -16.37 -19.42
C THR A 108 20.75 -16.99 -18.65
N VAL A 109 20.84 -16.71 -17.35
CA VAL A 109 21.88 -17.26 -16.47
C VAL A 109 21.22 -17.84 -15.23
N THR A 110 21.71 -18.98 -14.75
CA THR A 110 21.19 -19.68 -13.56
C THR A 110 21.76 -19.14 -12.25
N HIS A 111 22.97 -18.58 -12.27
CA HIS A 111 23.62 -17.92 -11.13
C HIS A 111 24.14 -16.55 -11.56
N LEU A 112 23.54 -15.49 -11.02
CA LEU A 112 23.94 -14.11 -11.28
C LEU A 112 24.94 -13.67 -10.21
N GLU A 113 26.23 -13.72 -10.53
CA GLU A 113 27.28 -13.11 -9.71
C GLU A 113 27.78 -11.82 -10.35
N ALA A 114 28.07 -10.82 -9.53
CA ALA A 114 28.48 -9.50 -10.01
C ALA A 114 29.78 -9.53 -10.82
N GLU A 115 30.69 -10.46 -10.50
CA GLU A 115 31.94 -10.68 -11.24
C GLU A 115 31.67 -11.24 -12.64
N PHE A 116 30.83 -12.27 -12.76
CA PHE A 116 30.44 -12.84 -14.05
C PHE A 116 29.77 -11.82 -14.99
N ILE A 117 28.88 -10.97 -14.45
CA ILE A 117 28.25 -9.91 -15.25
C ILE A 117 29.30 -8.92 -15.75
N ARG A 118 30.26 -8.53 -14.90
CA ARG A 118 31.32 -7.61 -15.30
C ARG A 118 32.18 -8.19 -16.41
N ASP A 119 32.58 -9.44 -16.27
CA ASP A 119 33.41 -10.12 -17.27
C ASP A 119 32.65 -10.26 -18.59
N PHE A 120 31.40 -10.74 -18.55
CA PHE A 120 30.53 -10.82 -19.74
C PHE A 120 30.34 -9.47 -20.43
N LEU A 121 30.00 -8.42 -19.67
CA LEU A 121 29.82 -7.08 -20.24
C LEU A 121 31.12 -6.56 -20.83
N SER A 122 32.25 -6.79 -20.15
CA SER A 122 33.55 -6.37 -20.65
C SER A 122 33.88 -7.04 -21.99
N GLU A 123 33.61 -8.34 -22.12
CA GLU A 123 33.89 -9.09 -23.35
C GLU A 123 32.90 -8.76 -24.47
N PHE A 124 31.60 -8.67 -24.14
CA PHE A 124 30.55 -8.34 -25.11
C PHE A 124 30.73 -6.94 -25.72
N TYR A 125 31.22 -5.96 -24.94
CA TYR A 125 31.48 -4.60 -25.42
C TYR A 125 32.94 -4.33 -25.84
N ALA A 126 33.88 -5.25 -25.60
CA ALA A 126 35.29 -5.08 -25.97
C ALA A 126 35.55 -5.18 -27.48
N TYR A 127 34.68 -5.85 -28.25
CA TYR A 127 34.85 -6.06 -29.68
C TYR A 127 33.87 -5.18 -30.50
N PRO A 128 34.34 -4.10 -31.16
CA PRO A 128 33.49 -3.21 -31.96
C PRO A 128 32.89 -3.85 -33.22
N GLU A 129 33.34 -5.05 -33.60
CA GLU A 129 33.04 -5.68 -34.90
C GLU A 129 31.59 -6.18 -35.02
N HIS A 130 30.87 -6.36 -33.91
CA HIS A 130 29.46 -6.75 -33.91
C HIS A 130 28.48 -5.60 -34.23
N GLN A 131 28.95 -4.35 -34.37
CA GLN A 131 28.14 -3.25 -34.92
C GLN A 131 28.14 -3.20 -36.46
N ALA A 132 29.09 -3.87 -37.14
CA ALA A 132 29.36 -3.64 -38.56
C ALA A 132 28.66 -4.62 -39.54
N SER A 133 27.99 -5.68 -39.05
CA SER A 133 27.27 -6.64 -39.90
C SER A 133 25.77 -6.56 -39.60
N SER A 134 25.13 -5.47 -40.04
CA SER A 134 23.69 -5.45 -40.33
C SER A 134 23.44 -5.91 -41.77
#